data_AF-D8PE25-F1
#
_entry.id   AF-D8PE25-F1
#
_cell.length_a   1.000
_cell.length_b   1.000
_cell.length_c   1.000
_cell.angle_alpha   90.00
_cell.angle_beta   90.00
_cell.angle_gamma   90.00
#
_symmetry.space_group_name_H-M   'P 1'
#
loop_
_entity.id
_entity.type
_entity.pdbx_description
1 polymer ?
#
loop_
_entity_poly.entity_id
_entity_poly.type
_entity_poly.pdbx_seq_one_letter_code
_entity_poly.pdbx_strand_id
1 'polypeptide(L)'
;MQFDAALAAQDTLRESEAELGADWDQAIELEQTFSSNAGSTAREAYEQLLALAGRHPDAHRFQAFCIYITWQQVTEETIARHFHTGMTLSEAYLASPEGKDPRHLAAVAELLDSFRAGLGLDEEDDIVVEFRKDTPKGGD
;
A
#
# COMPACT_ATOMS: atom_id res chain seq x y z
N MET A 1 -13.32 5.18 -4.42
CA MET A 1 -12.67 3.86 -4.50
C MET A 1 -13.68 2.79 -4.08
N GLN A 2 -13.93 1.76 -4.90
CA GLN A 2 -14.78 0.60 -4.58
C GLN A 2 -13.90 -0.67 -4.41
N PHE A 3 -12.73 -0.49 -3.78
CA PHE A 3 -11.76 -1.55 -3.53
C PHE A 3 -11.91 -2.02 -2.09
N ASP A 4 -12.25 -3.30 -1.90
CA ASP A 4 -12.27 -3.93 -0.58
C ASP A 4 -10.89 -4.54 -0.30
N ALA A 5 -10.08 -3.80 0.44
CA ALA A 5 -8.72 -4.21 0.77
C ALA A 5 -8.66 -5.46 1.66
N ALA A 6 -9.69 -5.73 2.45
CA ALA A 6 -9.77 -6.92 3.31
C ALA A 6 -9.99 -8.18 2.47
N LEU A 7 -10.97 -8.14 1.58
CA LEU A 7 -11.23 -9.24 0.67
C LEU A 7 -10.05 -9.47 -0.29
N ALA A 8 -9.52 -8.40 -0.87
CA ALA A 8 -8.37 -8.49 -1.78
C ALA A 8 -7.13 -9.08 -1.08
N ALA A 9 -6.85 -8.68 0.16
CA ALA A 9 -5.75 -9.26 0.95
C ALA A 9 -5.94 -10.76 1.17
N GLN A 10 -7.12 -11.19 1.61
CA GLN A 10 -7.37 -12.60 1.91
C GLN A 10 -7.21 -13.49 0.68
N ASP A 11 -7.77 -13.09 -0.46
CA ASP A 11 -7.66 -13.88 -1.69
C ASP A 11 -6.21 -13.91 -2.19
N THR A 12 -5.51 -12.77 -2.13
CA THR A 12 -4.12 -12.67 -2.59
C THR A 12 -3.17 -13.51 -1.73
N LEU A 13 -3.37 -13.57 -0.41
CA LEU A 13 -2.57 -14.41 0.47
C LEU A 13 -2.73 -15.90 0.12
N ARG A 14 -3.95 -16.36 -0.12
CA ARG A 14 -4.21 -17.75 -0.55
C ARG A 14 -3.46 -18.09 -1.83
N GLU A 15 -3.42 -17.16 -2.78
CA GLU A 15 -2.70 -17.36 -4.03
C GLU A 15 -1.16 -17.31 -3.86
N SER A 16 -0.63 -16.80 -2.75
CA SER A 16 0.82 -16.68 -2.51
C SER A 16 1.48 -17.89 -1.84
N GLU A 17 0.74 -18.95 -1.51
CA GLU A 17 1.28 -20.16 -0.84
C GLU A 17 2.52 -20.71 -1.56
N ALA A 18 2.43 -20.86 -2.89
CA ALA A 18 3.52 -21.37 -3.71
C ALA A 18 4.75 -20.44 -3.75
N GLU A 19 4.56 -19.15 -3.50
CA GLU A 19 5.64 -18.16 -3.49
C GLU A 19 6.41 -18.15 -2.16
N LEU A 20 5.73 -18.49 -1.05
CA LEU A 20 6.30 -18.41 0.29
C LEU A 20 6.98 -19.70 0.75
N GLY A 21 6.57 -20.86 0.22
CA GLY A 21 7.19 -22.14 0.53
C GLY A 21 7.24 -22.41 2.05
N ALA A 22 8.44 -22.52 2.62
CA ALA A 22 8.63 -22.84 4.03
C ALA A 22 8.15 -21.75 5.00
N ASP A 23 8.02 -20.50 4.54
CA ASP A 23 7.50 -19.40 5.36
C ASP A 23 5.96 -19.27 5.29
N TRP A 24 5.27 -20.15 4.56
CA TRP A 24 3.83 -20.11 4.40
C TRP A 24 3.07 -20.19 5.74
N ASP A 25 3.41 -21.18 6.57
CA ASP A 25 2.74 -21.37 7.86
C ASP A 25 2.90 -20.13 8.75
N GLN A 26 4.09 -19.50 8.72
CA GLN A 26 4.34 -18.26 9.44
C GLN A 26 3.48 -17.10 8.91
N ALA A 27 3.34 -16.97 7.59
CA ALA A 27 2.50 -15.92 7.00
C ALA A 27 1.03 -16.07 7.42
N ILE A 28 0.51 -17.30 7.46
CA ILE A 28 -0.86 -17.58 7.91
C ILE A 28 -1.06 -17.25 9.39
N GLU A 29 -0.14 -17.67 10.27
CA GLU A 29 -0.24 -17.35 11.70
C GLU A 29 -0.22 -15.84 11.96
N LEU A 30 0.65 -15.13 11.24
CA LEU A 30 0.74 -13.66 11.34
C LEU A 30 -0.51 -12.98 10.79
N GLU A 31 -1.04 -13.43 9.65
CA GLU A 31 -2.27 -12.84 9.09
C GLU A 31 -3.47 -13.10 10.01
N GLN A 32 -3.62 -14.28 10.60
CA GLN A 32 -4.68 -14.56 11.57
C GLN A 32 -4.56 -13.67 12.80
N THR A 33 -3.33 -13.45 13.28
CA THR A 33 -3.07 -12.54 14.40
C THR A 33 -3.44 -11.11 14.02
N PHE A 34 -3.06 -10.68 12.82
CA PHE A 34 -3.39 -9.35 12.30
C PHE A 34 -4.90 -9.13 12.18
N SER A 35 -5.63 -10.06 11.57
CA SER A 35 -7.07 -9.92 11.26
C SER A 35 -7.99 -10.11 12.46
N SER A 36 -7.54 -10.85 13.49
CA SER A 36 -8.34 -11.16 14.68
C SER A 36 -8.06 -10.26 15.89
N ASN A 37 -7.12 -9.32 15.77
CA ASN A 37 -6.73 -8.41 16.85
C ASN A 37 -6.80 -6.94 16.41
N ALA A 38 -6.62 -6.03 17.35
CA ALA A 38 -6.52 -4.58 17.12
C ALA A 38 -5.34 -3.99 17.90
N GLY A 39 -5.01 -2.73 17.65
CA GLY A 39 -3.97 -2.02 18.37
C GLY A 39 -2.58 -2.66 18.22
N SER A 40 -1.79 -2.72 19.30
CA SER A 40 -0.38 -3.11 19.24
C SER A 40 -0.16 -4.53 18.72
N THR A 41 -1.03 -5.49 19.07
CA THR A 41 -0.90 -6.88 18.63
C THR A 41 -1.09 -7.02 17.11
N ALA A 42 -2.11 -6.36 16.56
CA ALA A 42 -2.32 -6.35 15.11
C ALA A 42 -1.16 -5.64 14.40
N ARG A 43 -0.69 -4.52 14.94
CA ARG A 43 0.44 -3.77 14.38
C ARG A 43 1.74 -4.57 14.38
N GLU A 44 2.05 -5.31 15.45
CA GLU A 44 3.23 -6.18 15.52
C GLU A 44 3.17 -7.33 14.52
N ALA A 45 1.99 -7.91 14.30
CA ALA A 45 1.78 -8.94 13.28
C ALA A 45 1.97 -8.37 11.86
N TYR A 46 1.41 -7.18 11.60
CA TYR A 46 1.62 -6.43 10.37
C TYR A 46 3.10 -6.14 10.08
N GLU A 47 3.84 -5.62 11.07
CA GLU A 47 5.27 -5.33 10.90
C GLU A 47 6.07 -6.60 10.61
N GLN A 48 5.70 -7.74 11.20
CA GLN A 48 6.32 -9.04 10.91
C GLN A 48 5.97 -9.57 9.51
N LEU A 49 4.74 -9.34 9.01
CA LEU A 49 4.37 -9.66 7.62
C LEU A 49 5.21 -8.85 6.62
N LEU A 50 5.42 -7.57 6.89
CA LEU A 50 6.31 -6.73 6.05
C LEU A 50 7.77 -7.22 6.10
N ALA A 51 8.25 -7.60 7.28
CA ALA A 51 9.60 -8.17 7.40
C ALA A 51 9.74 -9.50 6.65
N LEU A 52 8.70 -10.33 6.66
CA LEU A 52 8.64 -11.55 5.87
C LEU A 52 8.65 -11.24 4.37
N ALA A 53 7.92 -10.22 3.90
CA ALA A 53 7.93 -9.82 2.50
C ALA A 53 9.30 -9.34 2.03
N GLY A 54 10.08 -8.69 2.92
CA GLY A 54 11.48 -8.34 2.65
C GLY A 54 12.39 -9.54 2.37
N ARG A 55 12.04 -10.75 2.83
CA ARG A 55 12.76 -11.99 2.53
C ARG A 55 12.35 -12.63 1.19
N HIS A 56 11.22 -12.19 0.63
CA HIS A 56 10.60 -12.75 -0.57
C HIS A 56 10.31 -11.67 -1.63
N PRO A 57 11.34 -11.00 -2.18
CA PRO A 57 11.14 -9.91 -3.15
C PRO A 57 10.43 -10.37 -4.44
N ASP A 58 10.59 -11.64 -4.81
CA ASP A 58 9.99 -12.23 -6.01
C ASP A 58 8.59 -12.83 -5.77
N ALA A 59 8.10 -12.84 -4.51
CA ALA A 59 6.74 -13.30 -4.18
C ALA A 59 5.72 -12.22 -4.53
N HIS A 60 5.44 -12.04 -5.82
CA HIS A 60 4.63 -10.95 -6.34
C HIS A 60 3.22 -10.85 -5.74
N ARG A 61 2.58 -11.97 -5.43
CA ARG A 61 1.27 -11.93 -4.76
C ARG A 61 1.44 -11.57 -3.31
N PHE A 62 2.44 -12.12 -2.63
CA PHE A 62 2.67 -11.75 -1.23
C PHE A 62 3.03 -10.26 -1.07
N GLN A 63 3.78 -9.68 -2.01
CA GLN A 63 4.05 -8.24 -2.04
C GLN A 63 2.75 -7.43 -2.22
N ALA A 64 1.85 -7.84 -3.12
CA ALA A 64 0.55 -7.19 -3.30
C ALA A 64 -0.33 -7.31 -2.04
N PHE A 65 -0.35 -8.47 -1.40
CA PHE A 65 -1.00 -8.69 -0.11
C PHE A 65 -0.50 -7.70 0.95
N CYS A 66 0.82 -7.52 1.07
CA CYS A 66 1.41 -6.57 2.01
C CYS A 66 0.96 -5.13 1.77
N ILE A 67 0.81 -4.71 0.51
CA ILE A 67 0.27 -3.39 0.16
C ILE A 67 -1.19 -3.25 0.61
N TYR A 68 -2.00 -4.29 0.43
CA TYR A 68 -3.42 -4.27 0.81
C TYR A 68 -3.62 -4.19 2.32
N ILE A 69 -2.86 -4.94 3.11
CA ILE A 69 -2.92 -4.83 4.58
C ILE A 69 -2.33 -3.51 5.09
N THR A 70 -1.40 -2.87 4.37
CA THR A 70 -0.96 -1.51 4.68
C THR A 70 -2.10 -0.51 4.53
N TRP A 71 -2.96 -0.65 3.52
CA TRP A 71 -4.16 0.19 3.40
C TRP A 71 -5.13 -0.05 4.58
N GLN A 72 -5.30 -1.30 5.01
CA GLN A 72 -6.10 -1.59 6.21
C GLN A 72 -5.51 -0.92 7.47
N GLN A 73 -4.18 -0.89 7.62
CA GLN A 73 -3.52 -0.16 8.72
C GLN A 73 -3.73 1.36 8.62
N VAL A 74 -3.73 1.94 7.42
CA VAL A 74 -4.11 3.36 7.24
C VAL A 74 -5.54 3.62 7.74
N THR A 75 -6.47 2.70 7.48
CA THR A 75 -7.87 2.84 7.93
C THR A 75 -8.07 2.63 9.43
N GLU A 76 -7.22 1.81 10.06
CA GLU A 76 -7.25 1.58 11.51
C GLU A 76 -6.54 2.70 12.28
N GLU A 77 -5.34 3.08 11.84
CA GLU A 77 -4.52 4.14 12.43
C GLU A 77 -4.09 5.11 11.32
N THR A 78 -4.85 6.19 11.12
CA THR A 78 -4.61 7.14 10.03
C THR A 78 -3.44 8.08 10.33
N ILE A 79 -2.21 7.54 10.28
CA ILE A 79 -0.95 8.25 10.53
C ILE A 79 -0.04 8.26 9.29
N ALA A 80 0.73 9.34 9.14
CA ALA A 80 1.61 9.57 7.99
C ALA A 80 2.59 8.40 7.72
N ARG A 81 3.04 7.70 8.78
CA ARG A 81 3.95 6.55 8.65
C ARG A 81 3.37 5.46 7.76
N HIS A 82 2.09 5.11 7.91
CA HIS A 82 1.46 4.04 7.11
C HIS A 82 1.28 4.45 5.66
N PHE A 83 0.94 5.72 5.40
CA PHE A 83 0.89 6.25 4.04
C PHE A 83 2.25 6.22 3.35
N HIS A 84 3.33 6.65 4.02
CA HIS A 84 4.68 6.56 3.47
C HIS A 84 5.11 5.12 3.17
N THR A 85 4.83 4.19 4.09
CA THR A 85 5.10 2.76 3.86
C THR A 85 4.34 2.25 2.64
N GLY A 86 3.04 2.53 2.55
CA GLY A 86 2.20 2.12 1.42
C GLY A 86 2.66 2.67 0.09
N MET A 87 3.03 3.97 0.04
CA MET A 87 3.59 4.62 -1.13
C MET A 87 4.90 3.92 -1.57
N THR A 88 5.82 3.69 -0.64
CA THR A 88 7.13 3.07 -0.94
C THR A 88 6.96 1.64 -1.48
N LEU A 89 6.10 0.85 -0.84
CA LEU A 89 5.82 -0.53 -1.28
C LEU A 89 5.18 -0.54 -2.67
N SER A 90 4.22 0.35 -2.92
CA SER A 90 3.52 0.44 -4.20
C SER A 90 4.45 0.89 -5.33
N GLU A 91 5.31 1.88 -5.10
CA GLU A 91 6.32 2.33 -6.08
C GLU A 91 7.30 1.22 -6.43
N ALA A 92 7.83 0.52 -5.43
CA ALA A 92 8.71 -0.64 -5.64
C ALA A 92 8.00 -1.76 -6.41
N TYR A 93 6.73 -2.02 -6.09
CA TYR A 93 5.93 -3.03 -6.77
C TYR A 93 5.65 -2.67 -8.24
N LEU A 94 5.39 -1.40 -8.54
CA LEU A 94 5.05 -0.96 -9.91
C LEU A 94 6.29 -0.74 -10.80
N ALA A 95 7.49 -0.63 -10.22
CA ALA A 95 8.73 -0.37 -10.97
C ALA A 95 9.11 -1.47 -11.98
N SER A 96 8.62 -2.70 -11.81
CA SER A 96 8.87 -3.82 -12.74
C SER A 96 7.60 -4.68 -12.85
N PRO A 97 6.78 -4.51 -13.89
CA PRO A 97 5.50 -5.20 -14.03
C PRO A 97 5.62 -6.66 -14.49
N GLU A 98 6.81 -7.11 -14.90
CA GLU A 98 7.03 -8.45 -15.45
C GLU A 98 6.64 -9.55 -14.44
N GLY A 99 5.87 -10.54 -14.91
CA GLY A 99 5.44 -11.68 -14.08
C GLY A 99 4.32 -11.38 -13.08
N LYS A 100 3.89 -10.11 -12.94
CA LYS A 100 2.82 -9.69 -12.02
C LYS A 100 1.44 -9.83 -12.66
N ASP A 101 0.45 -10.15 -11.84
CA ASP A 101 -0.94 -10.22 -12.28
C ASP A 101 -1.45 -8.79 -12.61
N PRO A 102 -2.01 -8.55 -13.82
CA PRO A 102 -2.59 -7.25 -14.18
C PRO A 102 -3.64 -6.73 -13.19
N ARG A 103 -4.36 -7.62 -12.50
CA ARG A 103 -5.34 -7.25 -11.47
C ARG A 103 -4.65 -6.55 -10.29
N HIS A 104 -3.52 -7.09 -9.83
CA HIS A 104 -2.76 -6.49 -8.75
C HIS A 104 -2.09 -5.20 -9.17
N LEU A 105 -1.56 -5.13 -10.40
CA LEU A 105 -0.97 -3.90 -10.94
C LEU A 105 -1.99 -2.74 -10.94
N ALA A 106 -3.21 -2.99 -11.42
CA ALA A 106 -4.27 -1.99 -11.42
C ALA A 106 -4.66 -1.55 -10.00
N ALA A 107 -4.89 -2.52 -9.10
CA ALA A 107 -5.27 -2.22 -7.72
C ALA A 107 -4.17 -1.47 -6.93
N VAL A 108 -2.90 -1.85 -7.14
CA VAL A 108 -1.76 -1.18 -6.49
C VAL A 108 -1.56 0.23 -7.03
N ALA A 109 -1.82 0.48 -8.32
CA ALA A 109 -1.81 1.83 -8.88
C ALA A 109 -2.88 2.73 -8.23
N GLU A 110 -4.11 2.25 -8.08
CA GLU A 110 -5.17 3.01 -7.38
C GLU A 110 -4.83 3.28 -5.89
N LEU A 111 -4.18 2.32 -5.23
CA LEU A 111 -3.72 2.50 -3.85
C LEU A 111 -2.56 3.47 -3.75
N LEU A 112 -1.64 3.49 -4.72
CA LEU A 112 -0.54 4.46 -4.76
C LEU A 112 -1.08 5.90 -4.77
N ASP A 113 -2.05 6.18 -5.63
CA ASP A 113 -2.70 7.50 -5.68
C ASP A 113 -3.37 7.82 -4.33
N SER A 114 -4.05 6.84 -3.73
CA SER A 114 -4.67 7.00 -2.40
C SER A 114 -3.64 7.27 -1.30
N PHE A 115 -2.46 6.64 -1.35
CA PHE A 115 -1.38 6.90 -0.40
C PHE A 115 -0.78 8.29 -0.57
N ARG A 116 -0.61 8.76 -1.81
CA ARG A 116 -0.12 10.11 -2.13
C ARG A 116 -1.09 11.19 -1.71
N ALA A 117 -2.38 11.01 -2.00
CA ALA A 117 -3.45 11.89 -1.54
C ALA A 117 -3.46 12.01 -0.01
N GLY A 118 -3.31 10.89 0.70
CA GLY A 118 -3.23 10.88 2.16
C GLY A 118 -2.01 11.59 2.76
N LEU A 119 -0.96 11.80 1.96
CA LEU A 119 0.23 12.59 2.31
C LEU A 119 0.15 14.05 1.82
N GLY A 120 -0.91 14.43 1.10
CA GLY A 120 -1.03 15.75 0.47
C GLY A 120 -0.10 15.96 -0.74
N LEU A 121 0.36 14.87 -1.38
CA LEU A 121 1.30 14.93 -2.50
C LEU A 121 0.61 15.07 -3.87
N ASP A 122 -0.72 14.89 -3.94
CA ASP A 122 -1.52 15.14 -5.15
C ASP A 122 -1.84 16.64 -5.37
N GLU A 123 -1.51 17.52 -4.42
CA GLU A 123 -1.84 18.97 -4.48
C GLU A 123 -0.75 19.86 -5.12
N GLU A 124 0.30 19.29 -5.72
CA GLU A 124 1.25 20.06 -6.53
C GLU A 124 0.83 20.09 -8.01
N ASP A 125 -0.15 20.93 -8.37
CA ASP A 125 -0.10 21.63 -9.67
C ASP A 125 -1.08 22.82 -9.86
N ASP A 126 -2.17 22.97 -9.09
CA ASP A 126 -3.16 24.03 -9.40
C ASP A 126 -2.99 25.37 -8.64
N ILE A 127 -2.27 25.42 -7.51
CA ILE A 127 -2.20 26.64 -6.67
C ILE A 127 -1.20 27.69 -7.22
N VAL A 128 -0.27 27.30 -8.10
CA VAL A 128 0.76 28.23 -8.63
C VAL A 128 0.26 29.04 -9.85
N VAL A 129 -0.83 28.61 -10.51
CA VAL A 129 -1.34 29.30 -11.71
C VAL A 129 -2.27 30.48 -11.38
N GLU A 130 -3.06 30.41 -10.30
CA GLU A 130 -3.99 31.49 -9.91
C GLU A 130 -3.30 32.70 -9.26
N PHE A 131 -2.15 32.53 -8.59
CA PHE A 131 -1.43 33.65 -7.96
C PHE A 131 -0.62 34.52 -8.94
N ARG A 132 -0.45 34.10 -10.20
CA ARG A 132 0.23 34.90 -11.24
C ARG A 132 -0.72 35.75 -12.10
N LYS A 133 -2.04 35.63 -11.92
CA LYS A 133 -3.01 36.47 -12.64
C LYS A 133 -3.30 37.82 -11.96
N ASP A 134 -2.98 37.96 -10.69
CA ASP A 134 -3.35 39.13 -9.88
C ASP A 134 -2.17 40.06 -9.53
N THR A 135 -1.14 40.12 -10.38
CA THR A 135 -0.18 41.24 -10.34
C THR A 135 -0.67 42.32 -11.30
N PRO A 136 -1.23 43.45 -10.84
CA PRO A 136 -1.52 44.57 -11.72
C PRO A 136 -0.18 45.09 -12.22
N LYS A 137 0.04 45.08 -13.54
CA LYS A 137 1.05 45.92 -14.16
C LYS A 137 0.54 47.36 -14.08
N GLY A 138 0.79 48.02 -12.95
CA GLY A 138 0.62 49.46 -12.82
C GLY A 138 1.55 50.16 -13.80
N GLY A 139 0.98 50.72 -14.86
CA GLY A 139 1.58 51.74 -15.69
C GLY A 139 0.87 53.07 -15.42
N ASP A 140 1.61 54.07 -14.95
CA ASP A 140 1.99 55.32 -15.63
C ASP A 140 2.86 56.13 -14.64
#